data_AF-A0A6G2IK33-F1
#
_entry.id   AF-A0A6G2IK33-F1
#
_cell.length_a   1.000
_cell.length_b   1.000
_cell.length_c   1.000
_cell.angle_alpha   90.00
_cell.angle_beta   90.00
_cell.angle_gamma   90.00
#
_symmetry.space_group_name_H-M   'P 1'
#
loop_
_entity.id
_entity.type
_entity.pdbx_description
1 polymer ?
#
loop_
_entity_poly.entity_id
_entity_poly.type
_entity_poly.pdbx_seq_one_letter_code
_entity_poly.pdbx_strand_id
1 'polypeptide(L)'
;MPRPTGRVLTLLELLQSGGTRSVAELADRLGVEGRTVRRYVDQLIDLDVPVESVRGRYGGYRLAPGYRLPGAVWWTVGALWIMPANMGMPVFQWNDVTSSSLGAHLVFGLLAGATFAGIAQAMGKRTGPAR
;
A
#
# COMPACT_ATOMS: atom_id res chain seq x y z
N MET A 1 6.25 9.20 -25.35
CA MET A 1 7.02 9.33 -24.10
C MET A 1 6.07 9.22 -22.92
N PRO A 2 6.33 8.39 -21.90
CA PRO A 2 5.47 8.34 -20.72
C PRO A 2 5.42 9.73 -20.07
N ARG A 3 4.22 10.22 -19.77
CA ARG A 3 4.04 11.47 -19.02
C ARG A 3 4.71 11.32 -17.64
N PRO A 4 5.32 12.38 -17.06
CA PRO A 4 6.06 12.32 -15.79
C PRO A 4 5.31 11.55 -14.69
N THR A 5 4.01 11.80 -14.57
CA THR A 5 3.10 11.15 -13.63
C THR A 5 3.06 9.64 -13.77
N GLY A 6 3.08 9.10 -15.00
CA GLY A 6 3.03 7.66 -15.23
C GLY A 6 4.26 6.95 -14.65
N ARG A 7 5.45 7.55 -14.78
CA ARG A 7 6.68 6.97 -14.21
C ARG A 7 6.76 7.08 -12.69
N VAL A 8 6.20 8.14 -12.11
CA VAL A 8 6.09 8.30 -10.66
C VAL A 8 5.15 7.23 -10.08
N LEU A 9 4.04 6.94 -10.74
CA LEU A 9 3.14 5.86 -10.35
C LEU A 9 3.79 4.48 -10.50
N THR A 10 4.53 4.23 -11.58
CA THR A 10 5.31 2.99 -11.72
C THR A 10 6.36 2.85 -10.61
N LEU A 11 7.03 3.94 -10.22
CA LEU A 11 7.94 3.92 -9.07
C LEU A 11 7.20 3.55 -7.78
N LEU A 12 6.02 4.13 -7.55
CA LEU A 12 5.18 3.81 -6.38
C LEU A 12 4.82 2.32 -6.35
N GLU A 13 4.36 1.76 -7.47
CA GLU A 13 4.02 0.33 -7.59
C GLU A 13 5.22 -0.58 -7.29
N LEU A 14 6.40 -0.22 -7.81
CA LEU A 14 7.65 -0.95 -7.52
C LEU A 14 7.98 -0.96 -6.03
N LEU A 15 7.79 0.16 -5.33
CA LEU A 15 8.01 0.24 -3.89
C LEU A 15 6.91 -0.49 -3.09
N GLN A 16 5.65 -0.48 -3.56
CA GLN A 16 4.53 -1.18 -2.92
C GLN A 16 4.65 -2.71 -3.00
N SER A 17 5.34 -3.23 -4.01
CA SER A 17 5.68 -4.66 -4.14
C SER A 17 6.47 -5.20 -2.95
N GLY A 18 7.07 -4.31 -2.14
CA GLY A 18 7.74 -4.61 -0.89
C GLY A 18 9.25 -4.73 -1.02
N GLY A 19 9.92 -4.72 0.14
CA GLY A 19 11.37 -4.74 0.25
C GLY A 19 12.04 -3.37 0.01
N THR A 20 13.35 -3.32 0.25
CA THR A 20 14.20 -2.17 -0.08
C THR A 20 14.74 -2.34 -1.49
N ARG A 21 14.59 -1.33 -2.35
CA ARG A 21 15.05 -1.33 -3.74
C ARG A 21 16.17 -0.32 -3.94
N SER A 22 17.28 -0.74 -4.54
CA SER A 22 18.39 0.17 -4.80
C SER A 22 18.05 1.18 -5.89
N VAL A 23 18.74 2.32 -5.90
CA VAL A 23 18.57 3.34 -6.97
C VAL A 23 18.90 2.78 -8.35
N ALA A 24 19.92 1.91 -8.44
CA ALA A 24 20.31 1.26 -9.69
C ALA A 24 19.19 0.33 -10.20
N GLU A 25 18.62 -0.50 -9.32
CA GLU A 25 17.51 -1.38 -9.70
C GLU A 25 16.28 -0.60 -10.18
N LEU A 26 15.94 0.50 -9.49
CA LEU A 26 14.83 1.36 -9.87
C LEU A 26 15.08 2.06 -11.21
N ALA A 27 16.31 2.54 -11.43
CA ALA A 27 16.74 3.16 -12.68
C ALA A 27 16.59 2.20 -13.87
N ASP A 28 17.07 0.97 -13.72
CA ASP A 28 16.98 -0.08 -14.74
C ASP A 28 15.52 -0.43 -15.05
N ARG A 29 14.69 -0.65 -14.03
CA ARG A 29 13.27 -1.01 -14.22
C ARG A 29 12.44 0.14 -14.83
N LEU A 30 12.74 1.39 -14.50
CA LEU A 30 12.03 2.56 -15.03
C LEU A 30 12.58 3.03 -16.39
N GLY A 31 13.74 2.51 -16.81
CA GLY A 31 14.46 2.98 -17.99
C GLY A 31 14.84 4.45 -17.89
N VAL A 32 15.37 4.85 -16.73
CA VAL A 32 15.81 6.23 -16.43
C VAL A 32 17.12 6.25 -15.66
N GLU A 33 17.78 7.41 -15.62
CA GLU A 33 18.98 7.57 -14.80
C GLU A 33 18.67 7.73 -13.31
N GLY A 34 19.64 7.40 -12.44
CA GLY A 34 19.47 7.46 -10.99
C GLY A 34 19.08 8.85 -10.44
N ARG A 35 19.52 9.95 -11.08
CA ARG A 35 19.07 11.31 -10.71
C ARG A 35 17.58 11.53 -10.92
N THR A 36 17.01 10.88 -11.93
CA THR A 36 15.58 10.96 -12.24
C THR A 36 14.77 10.12 -11.26
N VAL A 37 15.32 8.98 -10.81
CA VAL A 37 14.73 8.20 -9.72
C VAL A 37 14.62 9.05 -8.45
N ARG A 38 15.71 9.73 -8.05
CA ARG A 38 15.70 10.64 -6.89
C ARG A 38 14.62 11.72 -7.02
N ARG A 39 14.55 12.38 -8.19
CA ARG A 39 13.51 13.37 -8.47
C ARG A 39 12.09 12.81 -8.37
N TYR A 40 11.85 11.58 -8.82
CA TYR A 40 10.53 10.94 -8.70
C TYR A 40 10.22 10.52 -7.26
N VAL A 41 11.23 10.14 -6.47
CA VAL A 41 11.07 9.93 -5.03
C VAL A 41 10.69 11.22 -4.34
N ASP A 42 11.37 12.33 -4.64
CA ASP A 42 11.03 13.64 -4.08
C ASP A 42 9.59 14.03 -4.43
N GLN A 43 9.14 13.78 -5.67
CA GLN A 43 7.75 13.98 -6.06
C GLN A 43 6.76 13.10 -5.29
N LEU A 44 7.13 11.88 -4.90
CA LEU A 44 6.28 11.04 -4.04
C LEU A 44 6.22 11.63 -2.62
N ILE A 45 7.35 12.12 -2.09
CA ILE A 45 7.40 12.77 -0.77
C ILE A 45 6.55 14.04 -0.76
N ASP A 46 6.60 14.85 -1.82
CA ASP A 46 5.76 16.05 -1.98
C ASP A 46 4.25 15.73 -2.03
N LEU A 47 3.88 14.47 -2.34
CA LEU A 47 2.52 13.96 -2.35
C LEU A 47 2.15 13.23 -1.04
N ASP A 48 2.90 13.46 0.03
CA ASP A 48 2.74 12.81 1.35
C ASP A 48 2.84 11.27 1.30
N VAL A 49 3.55 10.72 0.31
CA VAL A 49 3.88 9.30 0.26
C VAL A 49 5.11 9.05 1.15
N PRO A 50 5.02 8.19 2.18
CA PRO A 50 6.10 7.98 3.13
C PRO A 50 7.17 7.05 2.55
N VAL A 51 8.08 7.61 1.75
CA VAL A 51 9.25 6.90 1.22
C VAL A 51 10.43 7.07 2.16
N GLU A 52 11.02 5.96 2.58
CA GLU A 52 12.19 5.95 3.46
C GLU A 52 13.48 5.64 2.68
N SER A 53 14.54 6.36 3.03
CA SER A 53 15.91 6.15 2.55
C SER A 53 16.67 5.23 3.52
N VAL A 54 17.07 4.05 3.03
CA VAL A 54 17.88 3.09 3.77
C VAL A 54 19.34 3.26 3.35
N ARG A 55 20.24 3.54 4.29
CA ARG A 55 21.69 3.69 4.03
C ARG A 55 22.39 2.33 4.07
N GLY A 56 23.51 2.19 3.33
CA GLY A 56 24.37 1.01 3.34
C GLY A 56 24.66 0.42 1.95
N ARG A 57 25.47 -0.64 1.89
CA ARG A 57 25.88 -1.32 0.64
C ARG A 57 24.69 -1.88 -0.16
N TYR A 58 23.62 -2.26 0.53
CA TYR A 58 22.33 -2.68 -0.03
C TYR A 58 21.22 -1.64 0.22
N GLY A 59 21.62 -0.38 0.42
CA GLY A 59 20.71 0.73 0.67
C GLY A 59 19.86 1.10 -0.56
N GLY A 60 18.86 1.94 -0.34
CA GLY A 60 17.91 2.29 -1.37
C GLY A 60 16.65 2.93 -0.80
N TYR A 61 15.55 2.79 -1.53
CA TYR A 61 14.25 3.30 -1.15
C TYR A 61 13.29 2.17 -0.80
N ARG A 62 12.45 2.40 0.21
CA ARG A 62 11.32 1.54 0.56
C ARG A 62 10.14 2.41 0.95
N LEU A 63 8.92 1.89 0.84
CA LEU A 63 7.78 2.51 1.50
C LEU A 63 7.80 2.20 2.99
N ALA A 64 7.39 3.18 3.80
CA ALA A 64 7.15 2.97 5.23
C ALA A 64 6.13 1.82 5.42
N PRO A 65 6.32 0.96 6.44
CA PRO A 65 5.38 -0.11 6.73
C PRO A 65 3.95 0.42 6.89
N GLY A 66 3.00 -0.16 6.17
CA GLY A 66 1.58 0.23 6.23
C GLY A 66 1.09 1.12 5.08
N TYR A 67 1.97 1.64 4.21
CA TYR A 67 1.54 2.34 3.00
C TYR A 67 1.24 1.35 1.86
N ARG A 68 0.14 0.62 2.02
CA ARG A 68 -0.56 -0.05 0.91
C ARG A 68 -1.95 0.54 0.84
N LEU A 69 -2.48 0.71 -0.36
CA LEU A 69 -3.91 0.98 -0.55
C LEU A 69 -4.67 0.00 0.36
N PRO A 70 -5.47 0.48 1.33
CA PRO A 70 -6.05 -0.41 2.30
C PRO A 70 -7.05 -1.28 1.53
N GLY A 71 -6.70 -2.55 1.29
CA GLY A 71 -7.66 -3.54 0.84
C GLY A 71 -8.91 -3.57 1.73
N ALA A 72 -8.79 -3.05 2.94
CA ALA A 72 -9.89 -2.77 3.86
C ALA A 72 -10.98 -1.84 3.33
N VAL A 73 -10.59 -0.74 2.69
CA VAL A 73 -11.55 0.20 2.11
C VAL A 73 -12.28 -0.47 0.95
N TRP A 74 -11.56 -1.24 0.12
CA TRP A 74 -12.19 -1.97 -0.98
C TRP A 74 -13.12 -3.09 -0.49
N TRP A 75 -12.74 -3.85 0.55
CA TRP A 75 -13.60 -4.91 1.08
C TRP A 75 -14.89 -4.32 1.66
N THR A 76 -14.81 -3.21 2.40
CA THR A 76 -15.99 -2.60 3.03
C THR A 76 -16.89 -1.91 2.01
N VAL A 77 -16.32 -1.04 1.17
CA VAL A 77 -17.11 -0.30 0.17
C VAL A 77 -17.65 -1.25 -0.90
N GLY A 78 -16.86 -2.24 -1.33
CA GLY A 78 -17.30 -3.24 -2.30
C GLY A 78 -18.45 -4.11 -1.78
N ALA A 79 -18.34 -4.64 -0.56
CA ALA A 79 -19.39 -5.51 -0.01
C ALA A 79 -20.65 -4.75 0.42
N LEU A 80 -20.52 -3.50 0.87
CA LEU A 80 -21.65 -2.71 1.37
C LEU A 80 -22.39 -1.97 0.25
N TRP A 81 -21.73 -1.65 -0.88
CA TRP A 81 -22.33 -0.85 -1.96
C TRP A 81 -22.40 -1.62 -3.28
N ILE A 82 -21.36 -2.32 -3.68
CA ILE A 82 -21.32 -2.96 -5.02
C ILE A 82 -22.15 -4.25 -5.03
N MET A 83 -22.03 -5.09 -4.00
CA MET A 83 -22.81 -6.35 -3.90
C MET A 83 -24.33 -6.11 -3.83
N PRO A 84 -24.88 -5.22 -2.97
CA PRO A 84 -26.32 -5.01 -2.91
C PRO A 84 -26.87 -4.36 -4.19
N ALA A 85 -26.13 -3.42 -4.80
CA ALA A 85 -26.52 -2.83 -6.08
C ALA A 85 -26.68 -3.90 -7.18
N ASN A 86 -25.76 -4.87 -7.24
CA ASN A 86 -25.83 -5.97 -8.21
C ASN A 86 -26.98 -6.96 -7.92
N MET A 87 -27.45 -7.04 -6.67
CA MET A 87 -28.60 -7.87 -6.27
C MET A 87 -29.94 -7.11 -6.38
N GLY A 88 -29.96 -5.88 -6.87
CA GLY A 88 -31.17 -5.04 -6.95
C GLY A 88 -31.67 -4.54 -5.60
N MET A 89 -30.82 -4.57 -4.57
CA MET A 89 -31.14 -4.12 -3.22
C MET A 89 -30.86 -2.61 -3.08
N PRO A 90 -31.62 -1.90 -2.23
CA PRO A 90 -31.41 -0.47 -1.99
C PRO A 90 -30.10 -0.23 -1.22
N VAL A 91 -29.10 0.34 -1.91
CA VAL A 91 -27.75 0.62 -1.37
C VAL A 91 -27.68 1.81 -0.43
N PHE A 92 -28.62 2.75 -0.55
CA PHE A 92 -28.66 3.98 0.26
C PHE A 92 -29.65 3.90 1.42
N GLN A 93 -30.21 2.71 1.69
CA GLN A 93 -31.14 2.49 2.80
C GLN A 93 -30.47 1.73 3.94
N TRP A 94 -30.63 2.27 5.15
CA TRP A 94 -30.19 1.60 6.37
C TRP A 94 -31.26 0.62 6.84
N ASN A 95 -31.04 -0.67 6.58
CA ASN A 95 -31.93 -1.77 6.98
C ASN A 95 -31.16 -2.84 7.77
N ASP A 96 -31.84 -3.88 8.27
CA ASP A 96 -31.23 -4.93 9.08
C ASP A 96 -30.12 -5.69 8.34
N VAL A 97 -30.26 -5.90 7.03
CA VAL A 97 -29.25 -6.54 6.19
C VAL A 97 -28.00 -5.67 6.04
N THR A 98 -28.17 -4.36 5.83
CA THR A 98 -27.09 -3.37 5.76
C THR A 98 -26.32 -3.31 7.09
N SER A 99 -27.04 -3.29 8.22
CA SER A 99 -26.44 -3.23 9.56
C SER A 99 -25.68 -4.50 9.95
N SER A 100 -26.24 -5.68 9.66
CA SER A 100 -25.61 -6.98 9.93
C SER A 100 -24.41 -7.24 9.03
N SER A 101 -24.50 -6.87 7.74
CA SER A 101 -23.37 -6.92 6.81
C SER A 101 -22.25 -5.98 7.24
N LEU A 102 -22.55 -4.72 7.57
CA LEU A 102 -21.54 -3.79 8.09
C LEU A 102 -20.88 -4.33 9.37
N GLY A 103 -21.68 -4.84 10.31
CA GLY A 103 -21.19 -5.45 11.54
C GLY A 103 -20.25 -6.63 11.30
N ALA A 104 -20.63 -7.57 10.42
CA ALA A 104 -19.80 -8.71 10.06
C ALA A 104 -18.46 -8.28 9.44
N HIS A 105 -18.49 -7.28 8.56
CA HIS A 105 -17.28 -6.75 7.91
C HIS A 105 -16.36 -6.00 8.88
N LEU A 106 -16.89 -5.26 9.85
CA LEU A 106 -16.11 -4.60 10.89
C LEU A 106 -15.42 -5.63 11.81
N VAL A 107 -16.13 -6.68 12.22
CA VAL A 107 -15.58 -7.77 13.04
C VAL A 107 -14.49 -8.51 12.28
N PHE A 108 -14.75 -8.93 11.04
CA PHE A 108 -13.75 -9.59 10.21
C PHE A 108 -12.52 -8.70 9.97
N GLY A 109 -12.74 -7.42 9.70
CA GLY A 109 -11.69 -6.43 9.50
C GLY A 109 -10.76 -6.26 10.70
N LEU A 110 -11.32 -6.17 11.90
CA LEU A 110 -10.56 -6.10 13.15
C LEU A 110 -9.73 -7.37 13.37
N LEU A 111 -10.32 -8.55 13.14
CA LEU A 111 -9.61 -9.83 13.30
C LEU A 111 -8.48 -9.99 12.28
N ALA A 112 -8.73 -9.68 11.01
CA ALA A 112 -7.73 -9.73 9.95
C ALA A 112 -6.61 -8.71 10.19
N GLY A 113 -6.95 -7.48 10.59
CA GLY A 113 -6.00 -6.43 10.94
C GLY A 113 -5.11 -6.80 12.13
N ALA A 114 -5.69 -7.35 13.20
CA ALA A 114 -4.94 -7.85 14.35
C ALA A 114 -3.99 -9.00 13.97
N THR A 115 -4.45 -9.93 13.13
CA THR A 115 -3.62 -11.03 12.61
C THR A 115 -2.45 -10.51 11.79
N PHE A 116 -2.70 -9.58 10.87
CA PHE A 116 -1.64 -8.96 10.06
C PHE A 116 -0.65 -8.18 10.91
N ALA A 117 -1.12 -7.39 11.88
CA ALA A 117 -0.27 -6.66 12.81
C ALA A 117 0.60 -7.61 13.66
N GLY A 118 0.06 -8.74 14.08
CA GLY A 118 0.81 -9.80 14.77
C GLY A 118 1.93 -10.38 13.91
N ILE A 119 1.63 -10.71 12.65
CA ILE A 119 2.61 -11.21 11.67
C ILE A 119 3.68 -10.14 11.39
N ALA A 120 3.28 -8.89 11.16
CA ALA A 120 4.18 -7.78 10.89
C ALA A 120 5.14 -7.51 12.07
N GLN A 121 4.62 -7.52 13.31
CA GLN A 121 5.45 -7.41 14.51
C GLN A 121 6.41 -8.61 14.68
N ALA A 122 5.95 -9.82 14.38
CA ALA A 122 6.79 -11.02 14.42
C ALA A 122 7.92 -11.00 13.37
N MET A 123 7.66 -10.44 12.19
CA MET A 123 8.68 -10.25 11.15
C MET A 123 9.66 -9.12 11.49
N GLY A 124 9.18 -8.00 12.03
CA GLY A 124 10.04 -6.88 12.45
C GLY A 124 11.01 -7.22 13.57
N LYS A 125 10.65 -8.16 14.45
CA LYS A 125 11.55 -8.68 15.51
C LYS A 125 12.71 -9.55 15.00
N ARG A 126 12.66 -10.06 13.76
CA ARG A 126 13.72 -10.91 13.19
C ARG A 126 14.87 -10.12 12.56
N THR A 127 14.74 -8.81 12.38
CA THR A 127 15.81 -7.92 11.87
C THR A 127 16.44 -7.09 12.99
N GLY A 128 16.76 -7.72 14.12
CA GLY A 128 17.60 -7.11 15.17
C GLY A 128 19.05 -6.97 14.69
N PRO A 129 19.80 -5.96 15.18
CA PRO A 129 21.05 -5.53 14.59
C PRO A 129 22.10 -6.65 14.63
N ALA A 130 22.57 -7.06 13.46
CA ALA A 130 23.82 -7.79 13.33
C ALA A 130 24.94 -6.89 13.89
N ARG A 131 25.53 -7.35 15.00
CA ARG A 131 26.76 -6.80 15.56
C ARG A 131 27.92 -6.95 14.59
#